data_AF-A0A9P4VQA4-F1
#
_entry.id   AF-A0A9P4VQA4-F1
#
_cell.length_a   1.000
_cell.length_b   1.000
_cell.length_c   1.000
_cell.angle_alpha   90.00
_cell.angle_beta   90.00
_cell.angle_gamma   90.00
#
_symmetry.space_group_name_H-M   'P 1'
#
loop_
_entity.id
_entity.type
_entity.pdbx_description
1 polymer ?
#
loop_
_entity_poly.entity_id
_entity_poly.type
_entity_poly.pdbx_seq_one_letter_code
_entity_poly.pdbx_strand_id
1 'polypeptide(L)'
;MLKKSRRIYSKAAFESGRVKGIAQDGNREWITVQATICADGTAIPPGIIYPSVSGAIQDTWSKGYRPEEQESFFTASPRGWTNDELGLRWLETVFDRSTRTKASRAWRLLIVNGHGSHINMPFLEYCISNKIILGNYPPHSTHRLQPLDVSLFSLLATYYSQNLDDFLSRSQGISNIAKRNFFEPFWTAYQMAFTEKNILGSFKEGISLYNPTEVLQGLAKLERQPVSQIGGRPSSSELAISVLSEKDWKRIEETRDRYF
;
A
#
# COMPACT_ATOMS: atom_id res chain seq x y z
N MET A 1 15.36 3.91 30.49
CA MET A 1 14.05 4.18 29.88
C MET A 1 13.97 3.45 28.54
N LEU A 2 13.03 2.52 28.37
CA LEU A 2 12.76 1.91 27.06
C LEU A 2 12.22 2.99 26.11
N LYS A 3 12.98 3.36 25.08
CA LYS A 3 12.51 4.24 23.99
C LYS A 3 11.25 3.62 23.37
N LYS A 4 10.10 4.27 23.49
CA LYS A 4 8.88 3.87 22.77
C LYS A 4 9.09 4.14 21.27
N SER A 5 9.56 3.17 20.51
CA SER A 5 9.69 3.32 19.04
C SER A 5 8.30 3.26 18.39
N ARG A 6 7.87 4.33 17.72
CA ARG A 6 6.73 4.28 16.79
C ARG A 6 7.24 3.70 15.47
N ARG A 7 6.59 2.66 14.99
CA ARG A 7 7.05 1.86 13.84
C ARG A 7 5.96 1.87 12.75
N ILE A 8 6.38 1.92 11.49
CA ILE A 8 5.48 1.75 10.34
C ILE A 8 5.35 0.25 10.07
N TYR A 9 4.14 -0.19 9.74
CA TYR A 9 3.86 -1.55 9.33
C TYR A 9 2.91 -1.52 8.14
N SER A 10 3.01 -2.50 7.24
CA SER A 10 1.95 -2.68 6.25
C SER A 10 0.67 -3.15 6.94
N LYS A 11 -0.48 -2.82 6.36
CA LYS A 11 -1.78 -3.23 6.91
C LYS A 11 -1.89 -4.75 7.02
N ALA A 12 -1.39 -5.49 6.02
CA ALA A 12 -1.35 -6.95 6.04
C ALA A 12 -0.52 -7.49 7.22
N ALA A 13 0.64 -6.87 7.50
CA ALA A 13 1.46 -7.24 8.65
C ALA A 13 0.72 -7.00 9.98
N PHE A 14 0.02 -5.87 10.12
CA PHE A 14 -0.80 -5.55 11.29
C PHE A 14 -1.95 -6.54 11.51
N GLU A 15 -2.72 -6.81 10.46
CA GLU A 15 -3.87 -7.72 10.52
C GLU A 15 -3.45 -9.16 10.85
N SER A 16 -2.31 -9.62 10.33
CA SER A 16 -1.75 -10.96 10.57
C SER A 16 -1.37 -11.24 12.04
N GLY A 17 -1.37 -10.22 12.90
CA GLY A 17 -1.00 -10.37 14.32
C GLY A 17 0.50 -10.48 14.59
N ARG A 18 1.33 -10.67 13.55
CA ARG A 18 2.80 -10.79 13.67
C ARG A 18 3.47 -9.58 14.35
N VAL A 19 2.83 -8.42 14.26
CA VAL A 19 3.31 -7.16 14.88
C VAL A 19 2.44 -6.72 16.07
N LYS A 20 1.35 -7.44 16.39
CA LYS A 20 0.46 -7.13 17.52
C LYS A 20 1.12 -7.34 18.88
N GLY A 21 2.02 -8.32 19.02
CA GLY A 21 2.75 -8.56 20.28
C GLY A 21 3.70 -7.42 20.68
N ILE A 22 4.20 -6.66 19.71
CA ILE A 22 5.05 -5.46 19.92
C ILE A 22 4.20 -4.21 20.22
N ALA A 23 2.87 -4.30 20.03
CA ALA A 23 1.91 -3.22 20.17
C ALA A 23 1.20 -3.15 21.55
N GLN A 24 1.57 -4.00 22.52
CA GLN A 24 0.98 -4.07 23.86
C GLN A 24 1.40 -2.94 24.82
N ASP A 25 1.47 -1.69 24.37
CA ASP A 25 1.63 -0.54 25.27
C ASP A 25 0.66 0.59 24.92
N GLY A 26 -0.61 0.34 25.27
CA GLY A 26 -1.52 1.26 25.95
C GLY A 26 -2.14 2.43 25.20
N ASN A 27 -1.42 3.16 24.34
CA ASN A 27 -1.98 4.27 23.59
C ASN A 27 -1.07 4.66 22.42
N ARG A 28 -1.36 4.16 21.22
CA ARG A 28 -0.70 4.61 19.99
C ARG A 28 -1.77 4.95 18.96
N GLU A 29 -1.81 6.23 18.60
CA GLU A 29 -2.57 6.71 17.44
C GLU A 29 -1.87 6.26 16.16
N TRP A 30 -2.63 5.72 15.21
CA TRP A 30 -2.14 5.24 13.93
C TRP A 30 -2.40 6.31 12.87
N ILE A 31 -1.51 6.47 11.89
CA ILE A 31 -1.77 7.29 10.70
C ILE A 31 -1.66 6.36 9.51
N THR A 32 -2.67 6.36 8.65
CA THR A 32 -2.68 5.48 7.47
C THR A 32 -2.00 6.20 6.31
N VAL A 33 -1.07 5.51 5.66
CA VAL A 33 -0.42 5.97 4.43
C VAL A 33 -0.93 5.13 3.27
N GLN A 34 -1.49 5.79 2.26
CA GLN A 34 -1.90 5.21 1.00
C GLN A 34 -0.86 5.57 -0.07
N ALA A 35 0.04 4.63 -0.36
CA ALA A 35 1.08 4.82 -1.37
C ALA A 35 0.65 4.19 -2.71
N THR A 36 1.16 4.73 -3.81
CA THR A 36 0.92 4.17 -5.15
C THR A 36 2.15 4.41 -6.02
N ILE A 37 2.50 3.40 -6.81
CA ILE A 37 3.69 3.38 -7.67
C ILE A 37 3.32 2.94 -9.08
N CYS A 38 4.11 3.37 -10.05
CA CYS A 38 3.96 3.05 -11.46
C CYS A 38 5.11 2.14 -11.92
N ALA A 39 4.84 1.29 -12.90
CA ALA A 39 5.82 0.33 -13.44
C ALA A 39 7.02 0.99 -14.14
N ASP A 40 6.93 2.27 -14.47
CA ASP A 40 8.04 3.06 -15.02
C ASP A 40 8.92 3.72 -13.94
N GLY A 41 8.77 3.31 -12.68
CA GLY A 41 9.64 3.76 -11.60
C GLY A 41 9.17 5.01 -10.87
N THR A 42 8.05 5.65 -11.25
CA THR A 42 7.54 6.83 -10.54
C THR A 42 6.63 6.46 -9.38
N ALA A 43 6.66 7.23 -8.29
CA ALA A 43 5.62 7.22 -7.27
C ALA A 43 4.54 8.27 -7.55
N ILE A 44 3.30 7.98 -7.17
CA ILE A 44 2.21 8.96 -7.07
C ILE A 44 2.28 9.59 -5.67
N PRO A 45 1.88 10.87 -5.50
CA PRO A 45 1.80 11.51 -4.19
C PRO A 45 1.09 10.63 -3.15
N PRO A 46 1.69 10.40 -1.97
CA PRO A 46 1.09 9.55 -0.95
C PRO A 46 -0.13 10.22 -0.34
N GLY A 47 -1.17 9.43 -0.10
CA GLY A 47 -2.31 9.80 0.75
C GLY A 47 -1.98 9.60 2.22
N ILE A 48 -2.33 10.57 3.08
CA ILE A 48 -2.13 10.52 4.52
C ILE A 48 -3.49 10.72 5.19
N ILE A 49 -3.94 9.70 5.91
CA ILE A 49 -5.25 9.66 6.57
C ILE A 49 -5.03 9.72 8.08
N TYR A 50 -5.40 10.84 8.69
CA TYR A 50 -5.34 11.00 10.14
C TYR A 50 -6.62 10.49 10.83
N PRO A 51 -6.52 9.78 11.97
CA PRO A 51 -7.68 9.51 12.80
C PRO A 51 -8.13 10.81 13.48
N SER A 52 -9.37 11.20 13.26
CA SER A 52 -9.96 12.42 13.81
C SER A 52 -11.42 12.19 14.17
N VAL A 53 -11.79 12.38 15.43
CA VAL A 53 -13.17 12.21 15.90
C VAL A 53 -14.14 13.11 15.13
N SER A 54 -13.72 14.31 14.75
CA SER A 54 -14.52 15.24 13.95
C SER A 54 -14.52 14.91 12.45
N GLY A 55 -13.69 13.97 11.98
CA GLY A 55 -13.47 13.70 10.56
C GLY A 55 -12.68 14.79 9.82
N ALA A 56 -12.28 15.88 10.50
CA ALA A 56 -11.52 16.98 9.89
C ALA A 56 -10.03 16.91 10.22
N ILE A 57 -9.21 17.45 9.31
CA ILE A 57 -7.79 17.70 9.55
C ILE A 57 -7.63 18.94 10.42
N GLN A 58 -6.71 18.89 11.37
CA GLN A 58 -6.29 20.07 12.10
C GLN A 58 -5.11 20.73 11.40
N ASP A 59 -5.08 22.06 11.31
CA ASP A 59 -3.99 22.83 10.68
C ASP A 59 -2.61 22.49 11.25
N THR A 60 -2.57 22.10 12.54
CA THR A 60 -1.33 21.71 13.18
C THR A 60 -0.71 20.43 12.59
N TRP A 61 -1.48 19.58 11.93
CA TRP A 61 -1.03 18.29 11.41
C TRP A 61 -0.28 18.40 10.07
N SER A 62 -0.44 19.53 9.38
CA SER A 62 0.28 19.86 8.14
C SER A 62 1.38 20.91 8.34
N LYS A 63 1.74 21.27 9.58
CA LYS A 63 2.74 22.32 9.86
C LYS A 63 4.13 22.10 9.24
N GLY A 64 4.50 20.86 8.95
CA GLY A 64 5.76 20.50 8.29
C GLY A 64 5.64 20.34 6.77
N TYR A 65 4.45 20.51 6.20
CA TYR A 65 4.20 20.35 4.77
C TYR A 65 4.47 21.66 4.03
N ARG A 66 5.24 21.57 2.95
CA ARG A 66 5.63 22.67 2.05
C ARG A 66 5.04 22.43 0.66
N PRO A 67 3.84 22.95 0.34
CA PRO A 67 3.16 22.68 -0.92
C PRO A 67 3.94 23.12 -2.17
N GLU A 68 4.92 24.03 -2.01
CA GLU A 68 5.84 24.47 -3.05
C GLU A 68 6.89 23.42 -3.44
N GLU A 69 7.19 22.48 -2.53
CA GLU A 69 8.27 21.49 -2.67
C GLU A 69 7.76 20.04 -2.61
N GLN A 70 6.56 19.85 -2.07
CA GLN A 70 6.06 18.55 -1.64
C GLN A 70 4.63 18.37 -2.11
N GLU A 71 4.31 17.14 -2.51
CA GLU A 71 2.96 16.79 -2.94
C GLU A 71 2.47 15.60 -2.11
N SER A 72 1.38 15.78 -1.38
CA SER A 72 0.72 14.73 -0.62
C SER A 72 -0.77 15.04 -0.47
N PHE A 73 -1.60 13.99 -0.47
CA PHE A 73 -3.02 14.12 -0.25
C PHE A 73 -3.34 13.90 1.23
N PHE A 74 -3.77 14.95 1.92
CA PHE A 74 -4.15 14.85 3.32
C PHE A 74 -5.67 14.67 3.44
N THR A 75 -6.08 13.70 4.25
CA THR A 75 -7.48 13.58 4.70
C THR A 75 -7.55 13.08 6.15
N ALA A 76 -8.75 13.01 6.71
CA ALA A 76 -9.00 12.45 8.02
C ALA A 76 -10.27 11.60 8.03
N SER A 77 -10.34 10.65 8.95
CA SER A 77 -11.55 9.86 9.20
C SER A 77 -11.66 9.50 10.68
N PRO A 78 -12.86 9.18 11.21
CA PRO A 78 -13.04 8.84 12.62
C PRO A 78 -12.10 7.74 13.13
N ARG A 79 -11.81 6.74 12.29
CA ARG A 79 -10.94 5.61 12.66
C ARG A 79 -9.53 5.68 12.04
N GLY A 80 -9.24 6.69 11.24
CA GLY A 80 -7.97 6.82 10.51
C GLY A 80 -7.81 5.81 9.36
N TRP A 81 -8.86 5.07 9.02
CA TRP A 81 -8.89 4.19 7.84
C TRP A 81 -9.50 4.92 6.65
N THR A 82 -9.19 4.46 5.45
CA THR A 82 -9.95 4.84 4.26
C THR A 82 -11.39 4.29 4.34
N ASN A 83 -12.28 4.84 3.52
CA ASN A 83 -13.68 4.43 3.34
C ASN A 83 -14.06 4.66 1.86
N ASP A 84 -15.28 4.30 1.48
CA ASP A 84 -15.81 4.44 0.13
C ASP A 84 -15.62 5.85 -0.47
N GLU A 85 -16.00 6.89 0.29
CA GLU A 85 -15.90 8.29 -0.13
C GLU A 85 -14.44 8.73 -0.30
N LEU A 86 -13.58 8.39 0.65
CA LEU A 86 -12.16 8.71 0.62
C LEU A 86 -11.44 7.97 -0.51
N GLY A 87 -11.85 6.72 -0.79
CA GLY A 87 -11.34 5.93 -1.91
C GLY A 87 -11.66 6.59 -3.25
N LEU A 88 -12.92 6.97 -3.46
CA LEU A 88 -13.33 7.69 -4.68
C LEU A 88 -12.61 9.03 -4.78
N ARG A 89 -12.59 9.84 -3.72
CA ARG A 89 -11.91 11.14 -3.74
C ARG A 89 -10.42 10.99 -4.06
N TRP A 90 -9.76 9.97 -3.52
CA TRP A 90 -8.36 9.68 -3.87
C TRP A 90 -8.21 9.30 -5.35
N LEU A 91 -9.11 8.47 -5.88
CA LEU A 91 -9.10 8.08 -7.29
C LEU A 91 -9.18 9.31 -8.21
N GLU A 92 -10.12 10.21 -7.93
CA GLU A 92 -10.36 11.41 -8.74
C GLU A 92 -9.25 12.46 -8.60
N THR A 93 -8.86 12.77 -7.36
CA THR A 93 -8.03 13.94 -7.07
C THR A 93 -6.54 13.64 -7.07
N VAL A 94 -6.16 12.37 -6.93
CA VAL A 94 -4.77 11.93 -6.83
C VAL A 94 -4.42 11.00 -8.00
N PHE A 95 -4.99 9.79 -8.04
CA PHE A 95 -4.58 8.80 -9.04
C PHE A 95 -4.81 9.29 -10.47
N ASP A 96 -6.04 9.71 -10.78
CA ASP A 96 -6.40 10.14 -12.13
C ASP A 96 -5.64 11.41 -12.50
N ARG A 97 -5.59 12.41 -11.62
CA ARG A 97 -4.81 13.64 -11.80
C ARG A 97 -3.34 13.35 -12.14
N SER A 98 -2.67 12.49 -11.37
CA SER A 98 -1.24 12.22 -11.53
C SER A 98 -0.92 11.34 -12.74
N THR A 99 -1.88 10.56 -13.24
CA THR A 99 -1.61 9.57 -14.32
C THR A 99 -2.23 9.93 -15.66
N ARG A 100 -3.23 10.82 -15.71
CA ARG A 100 -3.99 11.13 -16.92
C ARG A 100 -3.10 11.71 -18.03
N THR A 101 -2.29 12.72 -17.69
CA THR A 101 -1.35 13.34 -18.65
C THR A 101 -0.30 12.34 -19.12
N LYS A 102 0.25 11.58 -18.18
CA LYS A 102 1.26 10.54 -18.42
C LYS A 102 0.78 9.46 -19.39
N ALA A 103 -0.50 9.08 -19.32
CA ALA A 103 -1.08 8.06 -20.19
C ALA A 103 -1.45 8.57 -21.59
N SER A 104 -1.43 9.89 -21.85
CA SER A 104 -1.73 10.47 -23.17
C SER A 104 -2.97 9.87 -23.86
N ARG A 105 -4.09 9.78 -23.13
CA ARG A 105 -5.39 9.17 -23.54
C ARG A 105 -5.43 7.64 -23.66
N ALA A 106 -4.32 6.93 -23.38
CA ALA A 106 -4.29 5.49 -23.27
C ALA A 106 -5.02 4.99 -22.01
N TRP A 107 -5.32 3.69 -21.99
CA TRP A 107 -5.85 3.01 -20.81
C TRP A 107 -4.78 2.89 -19.73
N ARG A 108 -5.22 2.93 -18.46
CA ARG A 108 -4.34 2.79 -17.28
C ARG A 108 -4.83 1.61 -16.45
N LEU A 109 -3.92 0.75 -16.01
CA LEU A 109 -4.24 -0.33 -15.08
C LEU A 109 -3.97 0.14 -13.65
N LEU A 110 -5.01 0.20 -12.83
CA LEU A 110 -4.93 0.39 -11.38
C LEU A 110 -5.10 -0.97 -10.70
N ILE A 111 -4.06 -1.45 -10.02
CA ILE A 111 -4.14 -2.68 -9.23
C ILE A 111 -4.25 -2.32 -7.75
N VAL A 112 -5.34 -2.71 -7.10
CA VAL A 112 -5.56 -2.48 -5.67
C VAL A 112 -5.47 -3.79 -4.88
N ASN A 113 -5.12 -3.68 -3.59
CA ASN A 113 -5.24 -4.84 -2.70
C ASN A 113 -6.73 -5.12 -2.49
N GLY A 114 -7.13 -6.40 -2.59
CA GLY A 114 -8.53 -6.85 -2.53
C GLY A 114 -9.22 -6.69 -1.17
N HIS A 115 -8.80 -5.72 -0.37
CA HIS A 115 -9.51 -5.31 0.83
C HIS A 115 -10.78 -4.57 0.39
N GLY A 116 -11.84 -5.33 0.16
CA GLY A 116 -13.09 -4.96 -0.52
C GLY A 116 -13.96 -3.89 0.15
N SER A 117 -13.38 -2.96 0.90
CA SER A 117 -14.08 -1.88 1.59
C SER A 117 -14.03 -0.52 0.87
N HIS A 118 -13.56 -0.45 -0.40
CA HIS A 118 -13.45 0.80 -1.17
C HIS A 118 -13.84 0.67 -2.65
N ILE A 119 -14.17 -0.53 -3.13
CA ILE A 119 -14.57 -0.75 -4.53
C ILE A 119 -16.09 -0.83 -4.55
N ASN A 120 -16.72 0.31 -4.82
CA ASN A 120 -18.17 0.43 -4.96
C ASN A 120 -18.54 0.86 -6.39
N MET A 121 -19.83 0.93 -6.68
CA MET A 121 -20.32 1.30 -8.02
C MET A 121 -19.79 2.66 -8.50
N PRO A 122 -19.85 3.75 -7.69
CA PRO A 122 -19.26 5.03 -8.08
C PRO A 122 -17.77 4.95 -8.45
N PHE A 123 -16.98 4.19 -7.69
CA PHE A 123 -15.56 3.98 -7.99
C PHE A 123 -15.36 3.27 -9.34
N LEU A 124 -16.15 2.23 -9.61
CA LEU A 124 -16.10 1.49 -10.87
C LEU A 124 -16.54 2.34 -12.07
N GLU A 125 -17.64 3.07 -11.93
CA GLU A 125 -18.18 3.97 -12.95
C GLU A 125 -17.18 5.07 -13.31
N TYR A 126 -16.51 5.64 -12.31
CA TYR A 126 -15.44 6.62 -12.53
C TYR A 126 -14.27 6.01 -13.30
N CYS A 127 -13.82 4.81 -12.91
CA CYS A 127 -12.75 4.10 -13.59
C CYS A 127 -13.08 3.87 -15.08
N ILE A 128 -14.26 3.32 -15.38
CA ILE A 128 -14.71 3.06 -16.75
C ILE A 128 -14.76 4.35 -17.57
N SER A 129 -15.37 5.40 -17.01
CA SER A 129 -15.54 6.70 -17.69
C SER A 129 -14.20 7.39 -18.00
N ASN A 130 -13.14 7.06 -17.26
CA ASN A 130 -11.82 7.68 -17.36
C ASN A 130 -10.75 6.75 -17.95
N LYS A 131 -11.12 5.65 -18.61
CA LYS A 131 -10.19 4.68 -19.21
C LYS A 131 -9.20 4.09 -18.18
N ILE A 132 -9.71 3.76 -17.00
CA ILE A 132 -8.95 3.08 -15.94
C ILE A 132 -9.50 1.66 -15.82
N ILE A 133 -8.64 0.68 -16.06
CA ILE A 133 -8.91 -0.73 -15.78
C ILE A 133 -8.61 -0.98 -14.31
N LEU A 134 -9.58 -1.49 -13.57
CA LEU A 134 -9.37 -1.88 -12.18
C LEU A 134 -9.02 -3.37 -12.10
N GLY A 135 -7.86 -3.67 -11.50
CA GLY A 135 -7.43 -5.02 -11.15
C GLY A 135 -7.37 -5.19 -9.64
N ASN A 136 -7.66 -6.40 -9.16
CA ASN A 136 -7.51 -6.76 -7.75
C ASN A 136 -6.47 -7.87 -7.60
N TYR A 137 -5.60 -7.75 -6.59
CA TYR A 137 -4.78 -8.89 -6.20
C TYR A 137 -5.67 -10.05 -5.72
N PRO A 138 -5.32 -11.31 -6.07
CA PRO A 138 -5.95 -12.48 -5.48
C PRO A 138 -5.94 -12.43 -3.94
N PRO A 139 -6.95 -13.03 -3.27
CA PRO A 139 -6.94 -13.14 -1.82
C PRO A 139 -5.63 -13.72 -1.29
N HIS A 140 -5.13 -13.16 -0.20
CA HIS A 140 -3.89 -13.57 0.47
C HIS A 140 -2.61 -13.53 -0.39
N SER A 141 -2.61 -12.94 -1.59
CA SER A 141 -1.41 -12.89 -2.44
C SER A 141 -0.60 -11.59 -2.33
N THR A 142 -1.09 -10.58 -1.61
CA THR A 142 -0.44 -9.27 -1.46
C THR A 142 1.04 -9.38 -1.05
N HIS A 143 1.34 -10.20 -0.05
CA HIS A 143 2.71 -10.41 0.43
C HIS A 143 3.67 -11.07 -0.59
N ARG A 144 3.16 -11.48 -1.76
CA ARG A 144 3.93 -12.12 -2.84
C ARG A 144 3.90 -11.29 -4.11
N LEU A 145 2.74 -10.71 -4.44
CA LEU A 145 2.50 -10.08 -5.73
C LEU A 145 2.53 -8.56 -5.67
N GLN A 146 2.28 -7.95 -4.51
CA GLN A 146 2.16 -6.51 -4.41
C GLN A 146 3.55 -5.87 -4.16
N PRO A 147 4.10 -5.09 -5.10
CA PRO A 147 5.45 -4.53 -4.98
C PRO A 147 5.65 -3.69 -3.71
N LEU A 148 4.60 -2.96 -3.31
CA LEU A 148 4.60 -2.17 -2.09
C LEU A 148 4.82 -3.03 -0.82
N ASP A 149 4.14 -4.17 -0.72
CA ASP A 149 4.23 -5.06 0.45
C ASP A 149 5.46 -5.96 0.43
N VAL A 150 5.94 -6.34 -0.77
CA VAL A 150 7.13 -7.19 -0.92
C VAL A 150 8.40 -6.44 -0.51
N SER A 151 8.51 -5.15 -0.85
CA SER A 151 9.77 -4.41 -0.70
C SER A 151 9.60 -3.02 -0.08
N LEU A 152 8.84 -2.12 -0.70
CA LEU A 152 8.88 -0.68 -0.38
C LEU A 152 8.41 -0.33 1.04
N PHE A 153 7.39 -1.00 1.58
CA PHE A 153 6.93 -0.72 2.94
C PHE A 153 7.95 -1.14 4.01
N SER A 154 8.78 -2.14 3.74
CA SER A 154 9.86 -2.54 4.65
C SER A 154 10.99 -1.50 4.68
N LEU A 155 11.34 -0.94 3.51
CA LEU A 155 12.29 0.17 3.39
C LEU A 155 11.76 1.42 4.07
N LEU A 156 10.49 1.78 3.82
CA LEU A 156 9.84 2.92 4.44
C LEU A 156 9.84 2.80 5.97
N ALA A 157 9.54 1.63 6.52
CA ALA A 157 9.57 1.41 7.96
C ALA A 157 10.99 1.56 8.56
N THR A 158 12.01 1.10 7.84
CA THR A 158 13.41 1.24 8.22
C THR A 158 13.82 2.71 8.23
N TYR A 159 13.63 3.43 7.11
CA TYR A 159 14.02 4.83 7.01
C TYR A 159 13.21 5.73 7.94
N TYR A 160 11.92 5.45 8.14
CA TYR A 160 11.12 6.22 9.08
C TYR A 160 11.63 6.06 10.51
N SER A 161 12.00 4.84 10.92
CA SER A 161 12.56 4.61 12.26
C SER A 161 13.85 5.39 12.47
N GLN A 162 14.73 5.41 11.47
CA GLN A 162 15.98 6.20 11.50
C GLN A 162 15.70 7.70 11.60
N ASN A 163 14.85 8.23 10.70
CA ASN A 163 14.49 9.65 10.68
C ASN A 163 13.76 10.08 11.96
N LEU A 164 12.97 9.20 12.56
CA LEU A 164 12.30 9.45 13.82
C LEU A 164 13.29 9.54 14.99
N ASP A 165 14.28 8.65 15.03
CA ASP A 165 15.35 8.68 16.03
C ASP A 165 16.20 9.95 15.92
N ASP A 166 16.51 10.38 14.70
CA ASP A 166 17.20 11.65 14.43
C ASP A 166 16.36 12.86 14.87
N PHE A 167 15.07 12.86 14.53
CA PHE A 167 14.15 13.92 14.97
C PHE A 167 14.05 14.01 16.50
N LEU A 168 14.00 12.86 17.18
CA LEU A 168 13.95 12.78 18.64
C LEU A 168 15.26 13.24 19.30
N SER A 169 16.42 12.91 18.70
CA SER A 169 17.72 13.34 19.22
C SER A 169 17.87 14.86 19.16
N ARG A 170 17.45 15.49 18.06
CA ARG A 170 17.47 16.95 17.88
C ARG A 170 16.55 17.69 18.84
N SER A 171 15.40 17.09 19.17
CA SER A 171 14.44 17.64 20.13
C SER A 171 14.76 17.29 21.60
N GLN A 172 15.97 16.75 21.86
CA GLN A 172 16.45 16.32 23.18
C GLN A 172 15.50 15.33 23.89
N GLY A 173 14.63 14.64 23.15
CA GLY A 173 13.59 13.77 23.72
C GLY A 173 12.51 14.49 24.55
N ILE A 174 12.49 15.84 24.55
CA ILE A 174 11.56 16.65 25.37
C ILE A 174 10.16 16.69 24.75
N SER A 175 10.06 16.48 23.44
CA SER A 175 8.78 16.50 22.72
C SER A 175 8.11 15.13 22.69
N ASN A 176 6.94 15.02 23.32
CA ASN A 176 6.02 13.91 23.06
C ASN A 176 5.63 13.90 21.58
N ILE A 177 5.86 12.79 20.87
CA ILE A 177 5.46 12.67 19.46
C ILE A 177 3.93 12.76 19.37
N ALA A 178 3.43 13.72 18.60
CA ALA A 178 2.02 13.87 18.27
C ALA A 178 1.82 13.79 16.74
N LYS A 179 0.56 13.77 16.28
CA LYS A 179 0.22 13.75 14.84
C LYS A 179 0.93 14.85 14.03
N ARG A 180 1.07 16.04 14.61
CA ARG A 180 1.80 17.17 14.01
C ARG A 180 3.27 16.89 13.68
N ASN A 181 3.88 15.91 14.35
CA ASN A 181 5.28 15.55 14.16
C ASN A 181 5.46 14.40 13.18
N PHE A 182 4.38 13.84 12.63
CA PHE A 182 4.46 12.69 11.75
C PHE A 182 5.09 13.03 10.40
N PHE A 183 4.62 14.12 9.78
CA PHE A 183 4.85 14.37 8.36
C PHE A 183 6.32 14.58 8.01
N GLU A 184 7.07 15.36 8.79
CA GLU A 184 8.47 15.67 8.52
C GLU A 184 9.38 14.43 8.45
N PRO A 185 9.48 13.56 9.49
CA PRO A 185 10.27 12.33 9.39
C PRO A 185 9.68 11.33 8.38
N PHE A 186 8.36 11.35 8.17
CA PHE A 186 7.72 10.53 7.15
C PHE A 186 8.15 10.91 5.74
N TRP A 187 8.12 12.20 5.40
CA TRP A 187 8.38 12.66 4.05
C TRP A 187 9.81 12.34 3.62
N THR A 188 10.80 12.62 4.49
CA THR A 188 12.20 12.25 4.23
C THR A 188 12.34 10.73 4.02
N ALA A 189 11.71 9.92 4.89
CA ALA A 189 11.73 8.47 4.74
C ALA A 189 11.04 7.98 3.46
N TYR A 190 9.94 8.63 3.05
CA TYR A 190 9.24 8.32 1.82
C TYR A 190 10.11 8.57 0.60
N GLN A 191 10.80 9.71 0.53
CA GLN A 191 11.72 10.02 -0.56
C GLN A 191 12.89 9.03 -0.64
N MET A 192 13.42 8.57 0.50
CA MET A 192 14.48 7.55 0.54
C MET A 192 13.98 6.16 0.12
N ALA A 193 12.75 5.79 0.50
CA ALA A 193 12.18 4.48 0.17
C ALA A 193 11.70 4.41 -1.29
N PHE A 194 10.99 5.43 -1.77
CA PHE A 194 10.29 5.44 -3.07
C PHE A 194 11.14 6.04 -4.19
N THR A 195 12.41 5.64 -4.25
CA THR A 195 13.29 5.99 -5.38
C THR A 195 12.93 5.16 -6.61
N GLU A 196 13.24 5.68 -7.81
CA GLU A 196 13.02 4.95 -9.07
C GLU A 196 13.65 3.55 -9.04
N LYS A 197 14.90 3.46 -8.55
CA LYS A 197 15.62 2.19 -8.39
C LYS A 197 14.85 1.20 -7.52
N ASN A 198 14.36 1.63 -6.35
CA ASN A 198 13.65 0.75 -5.43
C ASN A 198 12.29 0.35 -5.99
N ILE A 199 11.58 1.27 -6.66
CA ILE A 199 10.30 1.00 -7.30
C ILE A 199 10.45 -0.04 -8.40
N LEU A 200 11.39 0.17 -9.33
CA LEU A 200 11.67 -0.78 -10.40
C LEU A 200 12.11 -2.15 -9.84
N GLY A 201 12.93 -2.16 -8.79
CA GLY A 201 13.30 -3.39 -8.07
C GLY A 201 12.08 -4.12 -7.50
N SER A 202 11.17 -3.40 -6.86
CA SER A 202 9.97 -3.98 -6.25
C SER A 202 9.02 -4.63 -7.26
N PHE A 203 8.93 -4.11 -8.49
CA PHE A 203 8.14 -4.72 -9.57
C PHE A 203 8.77 -6.03 -10.08
N LYS A 204 10.10 -6.17 -10.03
CA LYS A 204 10.79 -7.43 -10.37
C LYS A 204 10.53 -8.51 -9.31
N GLU A 205 10.51 -8.12 -8.04
CA GLU A 205 10.27 -9.05 -6.92
C GLU A 205 8.79 -9.40 -6.73
N GLY A 206 7.88 -8.48 -7.07
CA GLY A 206 6.43 -8.66 -7.02
C GLY A 206 5.83 -9.01 -8.38
N ILE A 207 4.78 -8.30 -8.78
CA ILE A 207 4.17 -8.48 -10.10
C ILE A 207 5.05 -7.86 -11.21
N SER A 208 5.80 -8.70 -11.92
CA SER A 208 6.47 -8.28 -13.14
C SER A 208 5.49 -8.33 -14.31
N LEU A 209 4.91 -7.19 -14.67
CA LEU A 209 4.00 -7.07 -15.83
C LEU A 209 4.68 -7.42 -17.17
N TYR A 210 6.01 -7.41 -17.21
CA TYR A 210 6.81 -7.67 -18.41
C TYR A 210 7.49 -9.05 -18.43
N ASN A 211 7.45 -9.83 -17.34
CA ASN A 211 8.02 -11.18 -17.31
C ASN A 211 7.23 -12.12 -16.36
N PRO A 212 6.12 -12.73 -16.82
CA PRO A 212 5.31 -13.63 -15.99
C PRO A 212 6.08 -14.86 -15.52
N THR A 213 7.12 -15.27 -16.25
CA THR A 213 7.91 -16.47 -15.95
C THR A 213 8.66 -16.38 -14.63
N GLU A 214 9.22 -15.21 -14.29
CA GLU A 214 9.94 -15.01 -13.01
C GLU A 214 8.99 -15.08 -11.82
N VAL A 215 7.80 -14.47 -11.93
CA VAL A 215 6.75 -14.52 -10.90
C VAL A 215 6.28 -15.96 -10.69
N LEU A 216 6.00 -16.69 -11.77
CA LEU A 216 5.55 -18.08 -11.72
C LEU A 216 6.62 -19.02 -11.15
N GLN A 217 7.91 -18.81 -11.48
CA GLN A 217 9.01 -19.56 -10.90
C GLN A 217 9.18 -19.30 -9.40
N GLY A 218 8.99 -18.04 -8.97
CA GLY A 218 8.99 -17.67 -7.54
C GLY A 218 7.88 -18.39 -6.76
N LEU A 219 6.66 -18.42 -7.32
CA LEU A 219 5.52 -19.15 -6.73
C LEU A 219 5.79 -20.66 -6.66
N ALA A 220 6.31 -21.27 -7.73
CA ALA A 220 6.59 -22.70 -7.80
C ALA A 220 7.73 -23.17 -6.86
N LYS A 221 8.70 -22.31 -6.55
CA LYS A 221 9.77 -22.63 -5.57
C LYS A 221 9.25 -22.70 -4.13
N LEU A 222 8.19 -21.97 -3.82
CA LEU A 222 7.60 -21.90 -2.48
C LEU A 222 6.61 -23.04 -2.21
N GLU A 223 5.91 -23.54 -3.24
CA GLU A 223 5.03 -24.73 -3.11
C GLU A 223 5.81 -26.02 -2.80
N ARG A 224 7.12 -26.04 -3.07
CA ARG A 224 8.00 -27.20 -2.84
C ARG A 224 8.57 -27.28 -1.43
N GLN A 225 8.20 -26.39 -0.50
CA GLN A 225 8.56 -26.58 0.92
C GLN A 225 7.63 -27.61 1.56
N PRO A 226 8.13 -28.76 2.04
CA PRO A 226 7.27 -29.79 2.61
C PRO A 226 6.70 -29.32 3.94
N VAL A 227 5.39 -29.51 4.10
CA VAL A 227 4.68 -29.41 5.38
C VAL A 227 5.24 -30.49 6.30
N SER A 228 6.18 -30.14 7.17
CA SER A 228 6.54 -31.00 8.29
C SER A 228 5.44 -30.90 9.37
N GLN A 229 4.97 -32.08 9.74
CA GLN A 229 3.85 -32.39 10.62
C GLN A 229 3.85 -31.63 11.95
N ILE A 230 2.75 -30.94 12.25
CA ILE A 230 2.21 -30.83 13.62
C ILE A 230 0.70 -31.02 13.52
N GLY A 231 0.21 -32.08 14.17
CA GLY A 231 -1.16 -32.54 14.11
C GLY A 231 -2.18 -31.56 14.68
N GLY A 232 -3.30 -31.41 13.96
CA GLY A 232 -4.48 -30.68 14.38
C GLY A 232 -5.57 -30.80 13.31
N ARG A 233 -6.72 -31.31 13.74
CA ARG A 233 -8.02 -31.52 13.04
C ARG A 233 -8.25 -30.68 11.75
N PRO A 234 -8.84 -31.24 10.68
CA PRO A 234 -9.04 -30.49 9.44
C PRO A 234 -9.97 -29.29 9.68
N SER A 235 -9.44 -28.10 9.45
CA SER A 235 -10.22 -26.88 9.22
C SER A 235 -10.71 -26.93 7.77
N SER A 236 -11.92 -26.44 7.52
CA SER A 236 -12.70 -26.48 6.28
C SER A 236 -12.10 -25.68 5.09
N SER A 237 -10.79 -25.61 4.99
CA SER A 237 -10.04 -24.88 3.96
C SER A 237 -9.50 -25.76 2.82
N GLU A 238 -9.81 -27.06 2.78
CA GLU A 238 -9.35 -27.97 1.70
C GLU A 238 -10.18 -27.91 0.40
N LEU A 239 -11.12 -26.97 0.26
CA LEU A 239 -12.01 -26.89 -0.92
C LEU A 239 -11.63 -25.83 -1.98
N ALA A 240 -10.44 -25.23 -1.92
CA ALA A 240 -10.00 -24.28 -2.95
C ALA A 240 -9.10 -24.94 -4.01
N ILE A 241 -9.54 -26.06 -4.61
CA ILE A 241 -8.97 -26.55 -5.87
C ILE A 241 -9.61 -25.74 -7.01
N SER A 242 -8.77 -24.94 -7.67
CA SER A 242 -8.96 -24.22 -8.95
C SER A 242 -10.39 -24.09 -9.51
N VAL A 243 -10.97 -22.89 -9.38
CA VAL A 243 -12.31 -22.54 -9.89
C VAL A 243 -12.31 -22.14 -11.39
N LEU A 244 -11.14 -21.96 -12.02
CA LEU A 244 -11.08 -21.49 -13.40
C LEU A 244 -10.94 -22.66 -14.39
N SER A 245 -11.88 -22.71 -15.34
CA SER A 245 -11.87 -23.69 -16.42
C SER A 245 -10.87 -23.28 -17.53
N GLU A 246 -10.46 -24.24 -18.37
CA GLU A 246 -9.60 -23.95 -19.54
C GLU A 246 -10.19 -22.88 -20.47
N LYS A 247 -11.51 -22.73 -20.51
CA LYS A 247 -12.17 -21.68 -21.29
C LYS A 247 -11.94 -20.28 -20.70
N ASP A 248 -11.88 -20.18 -19.37
CA ASP A 248 -11.60 -18.91 -18.69
C ASP A 248 -10.16 -18.48 -18.91
N TRP A 249 -9.23 -19.44 -18.92
CA TRP A 249 -7.82 -19.21 -19.25
C TRP A 249 -7.61 -18.70 -20.68
N LYS A 250 -8.25 -19.35 -21.67
CA LYS A 250 -8.18 -18.88 -23.06
C LYS A 250 -8.73 -17.46 -23.23
N ARG A 251 -9.79 -17.12 -22.51
CA ARG A 251 -10.39 -15.78 -22.58
C ARG A 251 -9.49 -14.70 -21.97
N ILE A 252 -8.74 -15.03 -20.92
CA ILE A 252 -7.73 -14.13 -20.33
C ILE A 252 -6.57 -13.91 -21.30
N GLU A 253 -6.08 -14.96 -21.97
CA GLU A 253 -5.02 -14.85 -22.98
C GLU A 253 -5.45 -14.02 -24.20
N GLU A 254 -6.65 -14.26 -24.73
CA GLU A 254 -7.21 -13.47 -25.83
C GLU A 254 -7.41 -11.99 -25.47
N THR A 255 -7.71 -11.70 -24.20
CA THR A 255 -7.86 -10.34 -23.70
C THR A 255 -6.49 -9.67 -23.52
N ARG A 256 -5.48 -10.41 -23.08
CA ARG A 256 -4.09 -9.91 -22.99
C ARG A 256 -3.61 -9.47 -24.37
N ASP A 257 -3.73 -10.33 -25.37
CA ASP A 257 -3.20 -10.07 -26.73
C ASP A 257 -3.99 -8.98 -27.49
N ARG A 258 -5.17 -8.60 -27.00
CA ARG A 258 -6.02 -7.54 -27.60
C ARG A 258 -5.75 -6.15 -27.00
N TYR A 259 -5.20 -6.07 -25.80
CA TYR A 259 -5.06 -4.82 -25.04
C TYR A 259 -3.63 -4.50 -24.58
N PHE A 260 -2.68 -5.42 -24.79
CA PHE A 260 -1.25 -5.26 -24.50
C PHE A 260 -0.43 -5.72 -25.71
#